data_AF-A0A9E2USS2-F1
#
_entry.id   AF-A0A9E2USS2-F1
#
_cell.length_a   1.000
_cell.length_b   1.000
_cell.length_c   1.000
_cell.angle_alpha   90.00
_cell.angle_beta   90.00
_cell.angle_gamma   90.00
#
_symmetry.space_group_name_H-M   'P 1'
#
loop_
_entity.id
_entity.type
_entity.pdbx_description
1 polymer ?
#
loop_
_entity_poly.entity_id
_entity_poly.type
_entity_poly.pdbx_seq_one_letter_code
_entity_poly.pdbx_strand_id
1 'polypeptide(L)'
;QFNIHSVEEVRNSPSKLLTFSPEVARKRKQLHQLLNQKLYQHYKVARMSNKARRFVQELFQCYTSNPEQLPPTSQGRVKEEGVYRVVCDYIAGMTDRYAQNEYRRLFQPYEAV
;
A
#
# COMPACT_ATOMS: atom_id res chain seq x y z
N GLN A 1 -35.36 -5.31 -8.32
CA GLN A 1 -34.32 -4.94 -9.30
C GLN A 1 -34.21 -3.42 -9.26
N PHE A 2 -33.00 -2.85 -9.23
CA PHE A 2 -32.85 -1.39 -9.24
C PHE A 2 -33.29 -0.86 -10.60
N ASN A 3 -34.23 0.08 -10.61
CA ASN A 3 -34.76 0.69 -11.81
C ASN A 3 -33.84 1.86 -12.20
N ILE A 4 -32.68 1.52 -12.77
CA ILE A 4 -31.60 2.47 -13.09
C ILE A 4 -31.43 2.54 -14.59
N HIS A 5 -31.54 3.75 -15.14
CA HIS A 5 -31.54 4.01 -16.59
C HIS A 5 -30.39 4.90 -17.05
N SER A 6 -29.62 5.47 -16.11
CA SER A 6 -28.50 6.35 -16.41
C SER A 6 -27.29 6.10 -15.51
N VAL A 7 -26.11 6.49 -16.00
CA VAL A 7 -24.86 6.44 -15.21
C VAL A 7 -24.95 7.34 -13.98
N GLU A 8 -25.68 8.44 -14.08
CA GLU A 8 -25.84 9.39 -12.99
C GLU A 8 -26.69 8.80 -11.85
N GLU A 9 -27.72 8.02 -12.17
CA GLU A 9 -28.49 7.25 -11.19
C GLU A 9 -27.66 6.13 -10.53
N VAL A 10 -26.69 5.54 -11.24
CA VAL A 10 -25.74 4.59 -10.63
C VAL A 10 -24.90 5.29 -9.56
N ARG A 11 -24.34 6.47 -9.89
CA ARG A 11 -23.47 7.25 -8.98
C ARG A 11 -24.22 7.76 -7.76
N ASN A 12 -25.45 8.22 -7.96
CA ASN A 12 -26.31 8.77 -6.92
C ASN A 12 -27.14 7.71 -6.19
N SER A 13 -26.91 6.42 -6.46
CA SER A 13 -27.65 5.35 -5.81
C SER A 13 -27.38 5.32 -4.29
N PRO A 14 -28.41 5.19 -3.44
CA PRO A 14 -28.24 5.15 -1.99
C PRO A 14 -27.54 3.87 -1.49
N SER A 15 -27.34 2.88 -2.37
CA SER A 15 -26.74 1.59 -2.00
C SER A 15 -25.87 1.02 -3.11
N LYS A 16 -24.98 0.09 -2.75
CA LYS A 16 -24.16 -0.62 -3.74
C LYS A 16 -25.04 -1.48 -4.62
N LEU A 17 -24.98 -1.24 -5.93
CA LEU A 17 -25.75 -1.99 -6.92
C LEU A 17 -25.17 -3.38 -7.19
N LEU A 18 -23.84 -3.47 -7.20
CA LEU A 18 -23.12 -4.73 -7.34
C LEU A 18 -22.87 -5.33 -5.96
N THR A 19 -23.63 -6.37 -5.64
CA THR A 19 -23.49 -7.13 -4.41
C THR A 19 -23.51 -8.62 -4.70
N PHE A 20 -22.98 -9.42 -3.77
CA PHE A 20 -23.13 -10.86 -3.84
C PHE A 20 -24.55 -11.24 -3.45
N SER A 21 -25.06 -12.34 -4.02
CA SER A 21 -26.28 -12.95 -3.52
C SER A 21 -26.14 -13.31 -2.02
N PRO A 22 -27.23 -13.37 -1.24
CA PRO A 22 -27.15 -13.67 0.19
C PRO A 22 -26.41 -14.97 0.51
N GLU A 23 -26.49 -15.97 -0.38
CA GLU A 23 -25.74 -17.22 -0.24
C GLU A 23 -24.23 -17.04 -0.42
N VAL A 24 -23.81 -16.39 -1.52
CA VAL A 24 -22.39 -16.17 -1.81
C VAL A 24 -21.76 -15.26 -0.76
N ALA A 25 -22.50 -14.25 -0.28
CA ALA A 25 -22.05 -13.39 0.80
C ALA A 25 -21.75 -14.18 2.09
N ARG A 26 -22.62 -15.13 2.46
CA ARG A 26 -22.41 -16.02 3.63
C ARG A 26 -21.17 -16.90 3.45
N LYS A 27 -21.02 -17.57 2.31
CA LYS A 27 -19.86 -18.42 1.99
C LYS A 27 -18.56 -17.63 1.98
N ARG A 28 -18.55 -16.44 1.36
CA ARG A 28 -17.39 -15.53 1.35
C ARG A 28 -17.01 -15.09 2.76
N LYS A 29 -17.98 -14.80 3.63
CA LYS A 29 -17.72 -14.43 5.03
C LYS A 29 -17.01 -15.57 5.78
N GLN A 30 -17.50 -16.79 5.64
CA GLN A 30 -16.88 -17.98 6.25
C GLN A 30 -15.46 -18.21 5.71
N LEU A 31 -15.27 -18.12 4.40
CA LEU A 31 -13.94 -18.23 3.78
C LEU A 31 -12.98 -17.16 4.30
N HIS A 32 -13.42 -15.90 4.38
CA HIS A 32 -12.57 -14.81 4.86
C HIS A 32 -12.17 -15.01 6.32
N GLN A 33 -13.08 -15.50 7.18
CA GLN A 33 -12.75 -15.84 8.56
C GLN A 33 -11.69 -16.94 8.64
N LEU A 34 -11.84 -18.00 7.84
CA LEU A 34 -10.87 -19.09 7.76
C LEU A 34 -9.49 -18.59 7.28
N LEU A 35 -9.44 -17.81 6.19
CA LEU A 35 -8.20 -17.26 5.66
C LEU A 35 -7.53 -16.31 6.65
N ASN A 36 -8.30 -15.49 7.37
CA ASN A 36 -7.73 -14.62 8.39
C ASN A 36 -7.03 -15.43 9.48
N GLN A 37 -7.67 -16.47 9.99
CA GLN A 37 -7.12 -17.31 11.06
C GLN A 37 -5.96 -18.20 10.59
N LYS A 38 -6.06 -18.80 9.41
CA LYS A 38 -5.14 -19.85 8.94
C LYS A 38 -4.03 -19.35 8.02
N LEU A 39 -4.24 -18.22 7.34
CA LEU A 39 -3.28 -17.67 6.37
C LEU A 39 -2.71 -16.33 6.85
N TYR A 40 -3.54 -15.29 7.01
CA TYR A 40 -3.05 -13.94 7.28
C TYR A 40 -2.42 -13.77 8.66
N GLN A 41 -2.96 -14.46 9.68
CA GLN A 41 -2.41 -14.46 11.04
C GLN A 41 -1.32 -15.54 11.27
N HIS A 42 -0.96 -16.30 10.24
CA HIS A 42 0.10 -17.29 10.36
C HIS A 42 1.44 -16.62 10.66
N TYR A 43 2.23 -17.19 11.59
CA TYR A 43 3.45 -16.54 12.12
C TYR A 43 4.45 -16.12 11.03
N LYS A 44 4.57 -16.89 9.93
CA LYS A 44 5.45 -16.52 8.80
C LYS A 44 4.97 -15.24 8.10
N VAL A 45 3.67 -15.10 7.88
CA VAL A 45 3.08 -13.90 7.27
C VAL A 45 3.25 -12.72 8.22
N ALA A 46 2.94 -12.90 9.50
CA ALA A 46 3.14 -11.86 10.51
C ALA A 46 4.60 -11.38 10.58
N ARG A 47 5.58 -12.30 10.54
CA ARG A 47 7.02 -11.95 10.49
C ARG A 47 7.37 -11.14 9.24
N MET A 48 6.87 -11.54 8.07
CA MET A 48 7.09 -10.82 6.82
C MET A 48 6.48 -9.42 6.86
N SER A 49 5.23 -9.28 7.31
CA SER A 49 4.55 -7.99 7.45
C SER A 49 5.26 -7.06 8.45
N ASN A 50 5.76 -7.60 9.57
CA ASN A 50 6.52 -6.82 10.54
C ASN A 50 7.86 -6.35 9.97
N LYS A 51 8.57 -7.17 9.20
CA LYS A 51 9.79 -6.75 8.48
C LYS A 51 9.48 -5.66 7.46
N ALA A 52 8.40 -5.83 6.68
CA ALA A 52 7.96 -4.83 5.70
C ALA A 52 7.66 -3.47 6.34
N ARG A 53 6.88 -3.47 7.43
CA ARG A 53 6.57 -2.25 8.17
C ARG A 53 7.83 -1.50 8.61
N ARG A 54 8.83 -2.23 9.12
CA ARG A 54 10.08 -1.65 9.59
C ARG A 54 10.83 -0.93 8.48
N PHE A 55 11.15 -1.61 7.37
CA PHE A 55 11.95 -0.96 6.33
C PHE A 55 11.17 0.18 5.65
N VAL A 56 9.85 0.07 5.47
CA VAL A 56 9.04 1.17 4.92
C VAL A 56 9.08 2.39 5.84
N GLN A 57 8.98 2.20 7.15
CA GLN A 57 9.07 3.28 8.13
C GLN A 57 10.47 3.93 8.13
N GLU A 58 11.52 3.12 8.09
CA GLU A 58 12.91 3.59 8.07
C GLU A 58 13.22 4.34 6.76
N LEU A 59 12.77 3.85 5.60
CA LEU A 59 12.84 4.57 4.31
C LEU A 59 12.12 5.92 4.38
N PHE A 60 10.88 5.93 4.89
CA PHE A 60 10.09 7.15 5.02
C PHE A 60 10.80 8.17 5.91
N GLN A 61 11.30 7.74 7.07
CA GLN A 61 12.03 8.62 7.99
C GLN A 61 13.32 9.16 7.37
N CYS A 62 14.07 8.32 6.64
CA CYS A 62 15.31 8.73 5.99
C CYS A 62 15.06 9.84 4.96
N TYR A 63 14.15 9.62 4.02
CA TYR A 63 13.89 10.60 2.96
C TYR A 63 13.18 11.86 3.45
N THR A 64 12.31 11.76 4.46
CA THR A 64 11.68 12.96 5.02
C THR A 64 12.66 13.82 5.81
N SER A 65 13.64 13.20 6.48
CA SER A 65 14.69 13.92 7.21
C SER A 65 15.78 14.47 6.29
N ASN A 66 16.10 13.74 5.21
CA ASN A 66 17.12 14.11 4.23
C ASN A 66 16.59 13.99 2.79
N PRO A 67 15.77 14.94 2.32
CA PRO A 67 15.15 14.87 0.99
C PRO A 67 16.14 14.85 -0.17
N GLU A 68 17.39 15.24 0.06
CA GLU A 68 18.48 15.19 -0.92
C GLU A 68 18.87 13.77 -1.34
N GLN A 69 18.49 12.76 -0.56
CA GLN A 69 18.70 11.35 -0.91
C GLN A 69 17.64 10.81 -1.88
N LEU A 70 16.56 11.56 -2.12
CA LEU A 70 15.57 11.18 -3.13
C LEU A 70 16.17 11.27 -4.53
N PRO A 71 15.71 10.44 -5.49
CA PRO A 71 16.06 10.62 -6.89
C PRO A 71 15.71 12.04 -7.37
N PRO A 72 16.49 12.63 -8.32
CA PRO A 72 16.28 14.00 -8.78
C PRO A 72 14.85 14.30 -9.26
N THR A 73 14.19 13.32 -9.87
CA THR A 73 12.80 13.43 -10.35
C THR A 73 11.80 13.64 -9.22
N SER A 74 12.02 12.99 -8.07
CA SER A 74 11.20 13.18 -6.87
C SER A 74 11.61 14.44 -6.12
N GLN A 75 12.92 14.70 -5.98
CA GLN A 75 13.43 15.88 -5.28
C GLN A 75 12.89 17.19 -5.88
N GLY A 76 12.79 17.28 -7.22
CA GLY A 76 12.25 18.46 -7.91
C GLY A 76 10.80 18.80 -7.52
N ARG A 77 9.99 17.80 -7.13
CA ARG A 77 8.59 17.97 -6.72
C ARG A 77 8.44 18.43 -5.27
N VAL A 78 9.49 18.32 -4.45
CA VAL A 78 9.42 18.58 -2.99
C VAL A 78 8.99 20.01 -2.69
N LYS A 79 9.44 20.99 -3.49
CA LYS A 79 9.11 22.41 -3.30
C LYS A 79 7.63 22.71 -3.50
N GLU A 80 7.00 22.04 -4.48
CA GLU A 80 5.63 22.31 -4.89
C GLU A 80 4.61 21.45 -4.13
N GLU A 81 4.94 20.18 -3.89
CA GLU A 81 4.01 19.20 -3.32
C GLU A 81 4.25 18.89 -1.84
N GLY A 82 5.42 19.29 -1.33
CA GLY A 82 5.86 19.01 0.03
C GLY A 82 6.51 17.64 0.20
N VAL A 83 7.51 17.59 1.09
CA VAL A 83 8.34 16.40 1.33
C VAL A 83 7.53 15.14 1.65
N TYR A 84 6.52 15.25 2.52
CA TYR A 84 5.75 14.08 2.96
C TYR A 84 4.96 13.43 1.83
N ARG A 85 4.37 14.24 0.93
CA ARG A 85 3.62 13.73 -0.23
C ARG A 85 4.56 13.04 -1.20
N VAL A 86 5.65 13.71 -1.56
CA VAL A 86 6.63 13.19 -2.50
C VAL A 86 7.25 11.88 -2.01
N VAL A 87 7.61 11.79 -0.73
CA VAL A 87 8.16 10.55 -0.15
C VAL A 87 7.12 9.42 -0.15
N CYS A 88 5.86 9.72 0.21
CA CYS A 88 4.78 8.74 0.14
C CYS A 88 4.60 8.20 -1.29
N ASP A 89 4.53 9.08 -2.28
CA ASP A 89 4.35 8.69 -3.68
C ASP A 89 5.54 7.88 -4.20
N TYR A 90 6.76 8.30 -3.84
CA TYR A 90 7.98 7.59 -4.22
C TYR A 90 8.03 6.18 -3.63
N ILE A 91 7.77 6.02 -2.33
CA ILE A 91 7.73 4.71 -1.67
C ILE A 91 6.59 3.84 -2.21
N ALA A 92 5.39 4.41 -2.41
CA ALA A 92 4.25 3.68 -2.96
C ALA A 92 4.46 3.22 -4.41
N GLY A 93 5.31 3.91 -5.18
CA GLY A 93 5.70 3.53 -6.52
C GLY A 93 6.73 2.39 -6.59
N MET A 94 7.31 1.97 -5.46
CA MET A 94 8.30 0.90 -5.43
C MET A 94 7.66 -0.49 -5.54
N THR A 95 8.36 -1.41 -6.21
CA THR A 95 8.08 -2.85 -6.05
C THR A 95 8.74 -3.36 -4.77
N ASP A 96 8.24 -4.47 -4.22
CA ASP A 96 8.84 -5.11 -3.03
C ASP A 96 10.35 -5.34 -3.16
N ARG A 97 10.79 -5.80 -4.34
CA ARG A 97 12.22 -6.04 -4.63
C ARG A 97 13.01 -4.74 -4.64
N TYR A 98 12.46 -3.69 -5.25
CA TYR A 98 13.11 -2.39 -5.30
C TYR A 98 13.22 -1.79 -3.89
N ALA A 99 12.14 -1.79 -3.10
CA ALA A 99 12.16 -1.25 -1.74
C ALA A 99 13.17 -1.97 -0.83
N GLN A 100 13.32 -3.30 -0.97
CA GLN A 100 14.35 -4.04 -0.25
C GLN A 100 15.78 -3.68 -0.69
N ASN A 101 16.01 -3.48 -1.99
CA ASN A 101 17.31 -3.06 -2.49
C ASN A 101 17.64 -1.64 -2.04
N GLU A 102 16.67 -0.74 -2.12
CA GLU A 102 16.81 0.65 -1.71
C GLU A 102 17.11 0.76 -0.21
N TYR A 103 16.42 -0.04 0.61
CA TYR A 103 16.73 -0.16 2.02
C TYR A 103 18.17 -0.67 2.26
N ARG A 104 18.66 -1.63 1.46
CA ARG A 104 20.06 -2.07 1.58
C ARG A 104 21.04 -0.94 1.22
N ARG A 105 20.82 -0.23 0.12
CA ARG A 105 21.69 0.90 -0.30
C ARG A 105 21.80 1.99 0.75
N LEU A 106 20.69 2.32 1.39
CA LEU A 106 20.64 3.41 2.37
C LEU A 106 21.22 3.05 3.74
N PHE A 107 21.09 1.78 4.16
CA PHE A 107 21.38 1.38 5.53
C PHE A 107 22.53 0.37 5.67
N GLN A 108 23.03 -0.23 4.57
CA GLN A 108 24.18 -1.14 4.60
C GLN A 108 25.45 -0.42 4.12
N PRO A 109 26.47 -0.23 4.98
CA PRO A 109 27.65 0.60 4.65
C PRO A 109 28.46 0.18 3.42
N TYR A 110 28.34 -1.08 3.00
CA TYR A 110 29.14 -1.65 1.92
C TYR A 110 28.32 -1.93 0.65
N GLU A 111 27.05 -1.56 0.63
CA GLU A 111 26.22 -1.69 -0.55
C GLU A 111 26.47 -0.50 -1.49
N ALA A 112 26.62 -0.76 -2.79
CA ALA A 112 26.80 0.31 -3.77
C ALA A 112 25.51 1.13 -3.93
N VAL A 113 25.64 2.46 -3.85
CA VAL A 113 24.56 3.43 -4.11
C VAL A 113 24.32 3.56 -5.60
#